data_AF-A0A243RLS0-F1
#
_entry.id   AF-A0A243RLS0-F1
#
_cell.length_a   1.000
_cell.length_b   1.000
_cell.length_c   1.000
_cell.angle_alpha   90.00
_cell.angle_beta   90.00
_cell.angle_gamma   90.00
#
_symmetry.space_group_name_H-M   'P 1'
#
loop_
_entity.id
_entity.type
_entity.pdbx_description
1 polymer ?
#
loop_
_entity_poly.entity_id
_entity_poly.type
_entity_poly.pdbx_seq_one_letter_code
_entity_poly.pdbx_strand_id
1 'polypeptide(L)'
;MAHPLGTQPAPRRTPLSAEERVRSEASFASLVAQQLVANGRFRVSADTPEMVDLFQAVARRVGETLQRPVVSYANGRYIVITFGQEEAPAAPAEAPAQHRGTGT
;
A
#
# COMPACT_ATOMS: atom_id res chain seq x y z
N MET A 1 47.14 -12.29 -6.14
CA MET A 1 46.59 -11.02 -6.69
C MET A 1 45.20 -10.82 -6.09
N ALA A 2 45.06 -9.95 -5.09
CA ALA A 2 43.78 -9.68 -4.42
C ALA A 2 43.14 -8.44 -5.05
N HIS A 3 41.94 -8.60 -5.62
CA HIS A 3 41.16 -7.47 -6.14
C HIS A 3 40.44 -6.82 -4.95
N PRO A 4 40.69 -5.54 -4.63
CA PRO A 4 39.86 -4.84 -3.67
C PRO A 4 38.49 -4.64 -4.32
N LEU A 5 37.48 -5.32 -3.79
CA LEU A 5 36.08 -5.06 -4.09
C LEU A 5 35.78 -3.66 -3.54
N GLY A 6 36.03 -2.64 -4.36
CA GLY A 6 35.67 -1.26 -4.08
C GLY A 6 34.19 -1.23 -3.71
N THR A 7 33.92 -0.77 -2.50
CA THR A 7 32.57 -0.46 -2.02
C THR A 7 31.97 0.58 -2.97
N GLN A 8 31.17 0.12 -3.93
CA GLN A 8 30.43 0.99 -4.82
C GLN A 8 29.55 1.90 -3.94
N PRO A 9 29.65 3.24 -4.05
CA PRO A 9 28.80 4.13 -3.26
C PRO A 9 27.35 3.76 -3.49
N ALA A 10 26.58 3.57 -2.41
CA ALA A 10 25.17 3.28 -2.52
C ALA A 10 24.51 4.32 -3.44
N PRO A 11 23.65 3.91 -4.40
CA PRO A 11 22.98 4.84 -5.29
C PRO A 11 22.30 5.93 -4.47
N ARG A 12 22.70 7.18 -4.70
CA ARG A 12 22.11 8.35 -4.02
C ARG A 12 20.65 8.44 -4.47
N ARG A 13 19.74 8.07 -3.58
CA ARG A 13 18.30 8.21 -3.79
C ARG A 13 17.97 9.70 -3.73
N THR A 14 17.75 10.30 -4.89
CA THR A 14 17.14 11.63 -4.96
C THR A 14 15.65 11.45 -4.64
N PRO A 15 15.12 12.11 -3.60
CA PRO A 15 13.70 12.11 -3.33
C PRO A 15 12.96 12.72 -4.53
N LEU A 16 11.74 12.22 -4.80
CA LEU A 16 10.90 12.76 -5.86
C LEU A 16 10.52 14.21 -5.54
N SER A 17 10.66 15.10 -6.52
CA SER A 17 10.13 16.46 -6.45
C SER A 17 8.60 16.44 -6.46
N ALA A 18 7.97 17.52 -5.97
CA ALA A 18 6.51 17.61 -5.91
C ALA A 18 5.84 17.42 -7.29
N GLU A 19 6.42 18.00 -8.35
CA GLU A 19 5.92 17.85 -9.72
C GLU A 19 6.09 16.42 -10.24
N GLU A 20 7.22 15.77 -9.93
CA GLU A 20 7.48 14.38 -10.30
C GLU A 20 6.50 13.44 -9.62
N ARG A 21 6.15 13.73 -8.37
CA ARG A 21 5.14 12.99 -7.60
C ARG A 21 3.76 13.07 -8.28
N VAL A 22 3.29 14.26 -8.63
CA VAL A 22 1.99 14.46 -9.27
C VAL A 22 1.92 13.76 -10.63
N ARG A 23 2.98 13.88 -11.44
CA ARG A 23 3.05 13.20 -12.72
C ARG A 23 3.03 11.68 -12.55
N SER A 24 3.83 11.18 -11.61
CA SER A 24 3.93 9.75 -11.31
C SER A 24 2.59 9.19 -10.83
N GLU A 25 1.90 9.89 -9.93
CA GLU A 25 0.59 9.48 -9.43
C GLU A 25 -0.42 9.30 -10.56
N ALA A 26 -0.52 10.29 -11.46
CA ALA A 26 -1.44 10.23 -12.59
C ALA A 26 -1.11 9.05 -13.53
N SER A 27 0.17 8.84 -13.84
CA SER A 27 0.60 7.72 -14.68
C SER A 27 0.36 6.35 -14.02
N PHE A 28 0.68 6.22 -12.74
CA PHE A 28 0.51 4.96 -12.01
C PHE A 28 -0.96 4.64 -11.76
N ALA A 29 -1.83 5.63 -11.52
CA ALA A 29 -3.26 5.39 -11.34
C ALA A 29 -3.88 4.65 -12.53
N SER A 30 -3.58 5.08 -13.76
CA SER A 30 -4.08 4.38 -14.95
C SER A 30 -3.55 2.95 -15.06
N LEU A 31 -2.27 2.71 -14.74
CA LEU A 31 -1.68 1.36 -14.79
C LEU A 31 -2.28 0.44 -13.71
N VAL A 32 -2.39 0.94 -12.49
CA VAL A 32 -2.90 0.20 -11.32
C VAL A 32 -4.38 -0.12 -11.51
N ALA A 33 -5.18 0.81 -12.04
CA ALA A 33 -6.59 0.57 -12.37
C ALA A 33 -6.74 -0.58 -13.39
N GLN A 34 -5.96 -0.57 -14.47
CA GLN A 34 -6.00 -1.64 -15.47
C GLN A 34 -5.60 -2.99 -14.88
N GLN A 35 -4.52 -3.03 -14.09
CA GLN A 35 -4.07 -4.27 -13.44
C GLN A 35 -5.06 -4.78 -12.39
N LEU A 36 -5.69 -3.90 -11.62
CA LEU A 36 -6.74 -4.27 -10.69
C LEU A 36 -7.97 -4.83 -11.40
N VAL A 37 -8.41 -4.23 -12.50
CA VAL A 37 -9.55 -4.75 -13.27
C VAL A 37 -9.21 -6.12 -13.88
N ALA A 38 -7.99 -6.31 -14.38
CA ALA A 38 -7.57 -7.56 -15.01
C ALA A 38 -7.30 -8.70 -14.01
N ASN A 39 -6.61 -8.42 -12.91
CA ASN A 39 -6.08 -9.43 -11.98
C ASN A 39 -6.69 -9.37 -10.57
N GLY A 40 -7.47 -8.33 -10.25
CA GLY A 40 -8.02 -8.09 -8.91
C GLY A 40 -7.01 -7.60 -7.88
N ARG A 41 -5.71 -7.62 -8.20
CA ARG A 41 -4.61 -7.30 -7.29
C ARG A 41 -3.43 -6.69 -8.03
N PHE A 42 -2.81 -5.69 -7.42
CA PHE A 42 -1.56 -5.08 -7.84
C PHE A 42 -0.54 -5.14 -6.70
N ARG A 43 0.73 -5.40 -7.02
CA ARG A 43 1.83 -5.45 -6.04
C ARG A 43 3.05 -4.73 -6.61
N VAL A 44 3.65 -3.87 -5.82
CA VAL A 44 4.87 -3.14 -6.20
C VAL A 44 5.82 -3.02 -5.02
N SER A 45 7.12 -2.97 -5.29
CA SER A 45 8.14 -2.71 -4.28
C SER A 45 8.11 -1.23 -3.90
N ALA A 46 7.95 -0.94 -2.62
CA ALA A 46 7.93 0.42 -2.07
C ALA A 46 8.78 0.43 -0.81
N ASP A 47 10.09 0.55 -0.99
CA ASP A 47 11.09 0.46 0.08
C ASP A 47 11.43 1.81 0.74
N THR A 48 10.79 2.90 0.29
CA THR A 48 10.86 4.21 0.94
C THR A 48 9.47 4.68 1.38
N PRO A 49 9.36 5.43 2.49
CA PRO A 49 8.11 6.05 2.92
C PRO A 49 7.45 6.89 1.82
N GLU A 50 8.25 7.61 1.02
CA GLU A 50 7.75 8.45 -0.07
C GLU A 50 7.04 7.62 -1.16
N MET A 51 7.56 6.44 -1.49
CA MET A 51 6.94 5.51 -2.44
C MET A 51 5.67 4.90 -1.86
N VAL A 52 5.66 4.58 -0.56
CA VAL A 52 4.47 4.08 0.12
C VAL A 52 3.34 5.12 0.05
N ASP A 53 3.64 6.38 0.37
CA ASP A 53 2.64 7.46 0.33
C ASP A 53 2.13 7.73 -1.09
N LEU A 54 3.02 7.71 -2.09
CA LEU A 54 2.64 7.81 -3.51
C LEU A 54 1.64 6.70 -3.89
N PHE A 55 1.93 5.44 -3.57
CA PHE A 55 1.05 4.34 -3.93
C PHE A 55 -0.23 4.29 -3.11
N GLN A 56 -0.25 4.83 -1.88
CA GLN A 56 -1.48 5.04 -1.12
C GLN A 56 -2.38 6.10 -1.79
N ALA A 57 -1.82 7.23 -2.24
CA ALA A 57 -2.55 8.24 -2.99
C ALA A 57 -3.10 7.66 -4.31
N VAL A 58 -2.28 6.87 -5.02
CA VAL A 58 -2.71 6.13 -6.22
C VAL A 58 -3.88 5.20 -5.92
N ALA A 59 -3.82 4.42 -4.83
CA ALA A 59 -4.90 3.49 -4.47
C ALA A 59 -6.22 4.23 -4.24
N ARG A 60 -6.19 5.37 -3.52
CA ARG A 60 -7.36 6.23 -3.31
C ARG A 60 -7.93 6.74 -4.63
N ARG A 61 -7.08 7.30 -5.49
CA ARG A 61 -7.48 7.84 -6.80
C ARG A 61 -8.07 6.77 -7.72
N VAL A 62 -7.52 5.56 -7.69
CA VAL A 62 -8.06 4.42 -8.44
C VAL A 62 -9.43 4.00 -7.91
N GLY A 63 -9.62 3.99 -6.58
CA GLY A 63 -10.93 3.73 -5.98
C GLY A 63 -11.98 4.76 -6.40
N GLU A 64 -11.62 6.04 -6.39
CA GLU A 64 -12.49 7.13 -6.89
C GLU A 64 -12.81 6.98 -8.38
N THR A 65 -11.81 6.66 -9.20
CA THR A 65 -11.95 6.51 -10.66
C THR A 65 -12.81 5.31 -11.03
N LEU A 66 -12.64 4.19 -10.33
CA LEU A 66 -13.39 2.95 -10.58
C LEU A 66 -14.74 2.93 -9.84
N GLN A 67 -15.01 3.93 -8.98
CA GLN A 67 -16.16 3.97 -8.06
C GLN A 67 -16.30 2.67 -7.25
N ARG A 68 -15.16 2.10 -6.84
CA ARG A 68 -15.10 0.83 -6.13
C ARG A 68 -14.18 0.96 -4.93
N PRO A 69 -14.50 0.32 -3.78
CA PRO A 69 -13.60 0.31 -2.65
C PRO A 69 -12.28 -0.33 -3.05
N VAL A 70 -11.17 0.35 -2.76
CA VAL A 70 -9.80 -0.13 -3.00
C VAL A 70 -9.04 -0.01 -1.69
N VAL A 71 -8.39 -1.08 -1.29
CA VAL A 71 -7.55 -1.15 -0.09
C VAL A 71 -6.09 -1.26 -0.50
N SER A 72 -5.22 -0.59 0.26
CA SER A 72 -3.78 -0.71 0.11
C SER A 72 -3.14 -1.05 1.46
N TYR A 73 -2.20 -1.97 1.45
CA TYR A 73 -1.40 -2.31 2.64
C TYR A 73 0.07 -2.43 2.28
N ALA A 74 0.93 -1.90 3.14
CA ALA A 74 2.37 -2.00 3.03
C ALA A 74 2.91 -3.07 3.99
N ASN A 75 3.76 -3.95 3.49
CA ASN A 75 4.44 -4.99 4.28
C ASN A 75 5.96 -4.78 4.19
N GLY A 76 6.41 -3.60 4.63
CA GLY A 76 7.81 -3.16 4.73
C GLY A 76 8.53 -2.95 3.40
N ARG A 77 8.55 -3.97 2.53
CA ARG A 77 9.23 -3.95 1.23
C ARG A 77 8.28 -3.80 0.05
N TYR A 78 7.02 -4.21 0.23
CA TYR A 78 6.03 -4.22 -0.83
C TYR A 78 4.76 -3.50 -0.37
N ILE A 79 4.14 -2.78 -1.29
CA ILE A 79 2.76 -2.35 -1.16
C ILE A 79 1.89 -3.20 -2.09
N VAL A 80 0.74 -3.59 -1.57
CA VAL A 80 -0.27 -4.36 -2.27
C VAL A 80 -1.55 -3.54 -2.32
N ILE A 81 -2.14 -3.45 -3.51
CA ILE A 81 -3.41 -2.76 -3.75
C ILE A 81 -4.39 -3.81 -4.28
N THR A 82 -5.58 -3.89 -3.69
CA THR A 82 -6.66 -4.80 -4.11
C THR A 82 -8.00 -4.09 -4.03
N PHE A 83 -9.03 -4.61 -4.68
CA PHE A 83 -10.39 -4.18 -4.34
C PHE A 83 -10.68 -4.52 -2.87
N GLY A 84 -11.25 -3.55 -2.16
CA GLY A 84 -11.87 -3.81 -0.87
C GLY A 84 -13.09 -4.70 -1.10
N GLN A 85 -13.32 -5.64 -0.19
CA GLN A 85 -14.69 -6.09 0.02
C GLN A 85 -15.43 -4.88 0.60
N GLU A 86 -16.57 -4.49 0.02
CA GLU A 86 -17.46 -3.53 0.65
C GLU A 86 -17.63 -3.95 2.11
N GLU A 87 -17.30 -3.04 3.03
CA GLU A 87 -17.15 -3.26 4.45
C GLU A 87 -18.21 -4.24 4.96
N ALA A 88 -17.83 -5.52 5.13
CA ALA A 88 -18.64 -6.42 5.91
C ALA A 88 -18.66 -5.78 7.30
N PRO A 89 -19.83 -5.36 7.82
CA PRO A 89 -19.91 -4.56 9.02
C PRO A 89 -19.11 -5.27 10.11
N ALA A 90 -18.16 -4.55 10.70
CA ALA A 90 -17.37 -5.03 11.80
C ALA A 90 -18.34 -5.64 12.82
N ALA A 91 -18.35 -6.97 12.93
CA ALA A 91 -19.09 -7.65 13.97
C ALA A 91 -18.62 -7.02 15.29
N PRO A 92 -19.53 -6.52 16.14
CA PRO A 92 -19.13 -5.90 17.38
C PRO A 92 -18.33 -6.93 18.16
N ALA A 93 -17.07 -6.57 18.46
CA ALA A 93 -16.20 -7.35 19.31
C ALA A 93 -16.99 -7.72 20.56
N GLU A 94 -17.24 -9.02 20.67
CA GLU A 94 -17.94 -9.64 21.78
C GLU A 94 -17.30 -9.12 23.07
N ALA A 95 -18.08 -8.37 23.85
CA ALA A 95 -17.66 -7.89 25.15
C ALA A 95 -17.22 -9.11 25.97
N PRO A 96 -16.04 -9.09 26.62
CA PRO A 96 -15.66 -10.20 27.48
C PRO A 96 -16.67 -10.25 28.62
N ALA A 97 -17.55 -11.25 28.59
CA ALA A 97 -18.38 -11.67 29.69
C ALA A 97 -17.44 -12.10 30.83
N GLN A 98 -17.04 -11.15 31.66
CA GLN A 98 -16.36 -11.42 32.91
C GLN A 98 -17.38 -11.99 33.88
N HIS A 99 -17.48 -13.32 33.80
CA HIS A 99 -17.71 -14.26 34.88
C HIS A 99 -17.36 -13.65 36.26
N ARG A 100 -18.38 -13.19 36.99
CA ARG A 100 -18.33 -13.16 38.46
C ARG A 100 -19.37 -14.14 38.98
N GLY A 101 -18.87 -15.35 39.23
CA GLY A 101 -19.53 -16.35 40.03
C GLY A 101 -19.82 -15.81 41.44
N THR A 102 -20.98 -16.23 41.89
CA THR A 102 -21.47 -16.39 43.26
C THR A 102 -20.39 -16.82 44.26
N GLY A 103 -20.41 -16.18 45.44
CA GLY A 103 -19.78 -16.67 46.67
C GLY A 103 -20.63 -16.23 47.85
N THR A 104 -21.21 -17.22 48.54
CA THR A 104 -22.08 -17.13 49.71
C THR A 104 -21.33 -16.67 50.96
#